data_AF-A0A286DZ42-F1
#
_entry.id   AF-A0A286DZ42-F1
#
_cell.length_a   1.000
_cell.length_b   1.000
_cell.length_c   1.000
_cell.angle_alpha   90.00
_cell.angle_beta   90.00
_cell.angle_gamma   90.00
#
_symmetry.space_group_name_H-M   'P 1'
#
loop_
_entity.id
_entity.type
_entity.pdbx_description
1 polymer ?
#
loop_
_entity_poly.entity_id
_entity_poly.type
_entity_poly.pdbx_seq_one_letter_code
_entity_poly.pdbx_strand_id
1 'polypeptide(L)'
;MTSPAHPGLTWLNHAGAGAVRDSLHAVCASRAWTERLLHARPFAHLDALLSEQDAAVADLTAEEFEAAVAAHPPIGRPRPGDPASTREQGGLADADDQLRAELLDLNLTYRERFGRTFLLCATGLSGERMRDALRARLAHEPAREAAVARGELGRINRLRLTRLAESEVTVSTHVLDTSLGRPAAGIAVRLAVRDARRGDAEGWRPHGEGRTDADGRLATLPALPGGAVAARLTFAVEPYLTRGGTGAAFFPEATVVFAVTVGERYHIPLLLNPFGYSVYRGS
;
A
#
# COMPACT_ATOMS: atom_id res chain seq x y z
N MET A 1 11.42 12.45 -11.53
CA MET A 1 11.12 12.60 -10.09
C MET A 1 10.52 11.29 -9.62
N THR A 2 11.32 10.47 -8.93
CA THR A 2 10.91 9.18 -8.39
C THR A 2 9.88 9.41 -7.29
N SER A 3 8.69 8.83 -7.44
CA SER A 3 7.67 8.78 -6.39
C SER A 3 8.34 8.20 -5.13
N PRO A 4 8.25 8.85 -3.94
CA PRO A 4 8.88 8.30 -2.75
C PRO A 4 8.23 6.94 -2.46
N ALA A 5 9.05 5.89 -2.42
CA ALA A 5 8.62 4.57 -1.99
C ALA A 5 7.93 4.72 -0.64
N HIS A 6 6.65 4.39 -0.58
CA HIS A 6 5.90 4.49 0.66
C HIS A 6 6.55 3.52 1.67
N PRO A 7 6.87 3.95 2.89
CA PRO A 7 7.83 3.23 3.73
C PRO A 7 7.30 2.73 5.09
N GLY A 8 5.98 2.77 5.28
CA GLY A 8 5.30 2.20 6.44
C GLY A 8 5.43 2.98 7.74
N LEU A 9 4.80 2.47 8.81
CA LEU A 9 4.68 3.16 10.11
C LEU A 9 6.04 3.50 10.75
N THR A 10 7.04 2.63 10.61
CA THR A 10 8.40 2.87 11.13
C THR A 10 9.04 4.10 10.51
N TRP A 11 8.96 4.24 9.17
CA TRP A 11 9.44 5.46 8.54
C TRP A 11 8.61 6.67 8.94
N LEU A 12 7.29 6.53 9.05
CA LEU A 12 6.44 7.64 9.49
C LEU A 12 6.98 8.19 10.82
N ASN A 13 7.33 7.30 11.76
CA ASN A 13 7.88 7.65 13.07
C ASN A 13 9.29 8.25 13.05
N HIS A 14 10.19 7.79 12.16
CA HIS A 14 11.62 8.08 12.26
C HIS A 14 12.20 8.94 11.15
N ALA A 15 11.48 9.13 10.04
CA ALA A 15 11.95 9.96 8.94
C ALA A 15 11.92 11.46 9.28
N GLY A 16 12.75 12.21 8.55
CA GLY A 16 12.86 13.66 8.68
C GLY A 16 11.51 14.36 8.50
N ALA A 17 11.28 15.39 9.32
CA ALA A 17 9.97 16.05 9.43
C ALA A 17 9.43 16.59 8.10
N GLY A 18 10.29 17.06 7.19
CA GLY A 18 9.89 17.52 5.85
C GLY A 18 9.24 16.43 5.01
N ALA A 19 9.90 15.27 4.87
CA ALA A 19 9.39 14.17 4.05
C ALA A 19 8.08 13.58 4.60
N VAL A 20 7.96 13.50 5.93
CA VAL A 20 6.72 13.03 6.58
C VAL A 20 5.59 14.04 6.41
N ARG A 21 5.88 15.34 6.55
CA ARG A 21 4.91 16.41 6.29
C ARG A 21 4.36 16.33 4.87
N ASP A 22 5.22 16.18 3.86
CA ASP A 22 4.79 16.10 2.46
C ASP A 22 3.87 14.89 2.22
N SER A 23 4.20 13.75 2.83
CA SER A 23 3.39 12.53 2.72
C SER A 23 2.06 12.63 3.45
N LEU A 24 2.03 13.23 4.64
CA LEU A 24 0.80 13.50 5.39
C LEU A 24 -0.08 14.53 4.65
N HIS A 25 0.51 15.58 4.09
CA HIS A 25 -0.22 16.58 3.31
C HIS A 25 -0.84 15.99 2.02
N ALA A 26 -0.18 14.99 1.43
CA ALA A 26 -0.77 14.22 0.32
C ALA A 26 -1.97 13.36 0.76
N VAL A 27 -2.05 12.96 2.03
CA VAL A 27 -3.23 12.29 2.60
C VAL A 27 -4.38 13.28 2.78
N CYS A 28 -4.11 14.39 3.48
CA CYS A 28 -5.07 15.42 3.82
C CYS A 28 -4.42 16.81 3.67
N ALA A 29 -5.00 17.68 2.84
CA ALA A 29 -4.45 19.00 2.55
C ALA A 29 -4.56 20.01 3.73
N SER A 30 -5.09 19.59 4.87
CA SER A 30 -5.09 20.44 6.08
C SER A 30 -3.70 20.48 6.70
N ARG A 31 -3.13 21.70 6.78
CA ARG A 31 -1.88 21.95 7.48
C ARG A 31 -2.00 21.64 8.97
N ALA A 32 -3.10 22.02 9.63
CA ALA A 32 -3.30 21.79 11.05
C ALA A 32 -3.36 20.29 11.38
N TRP A 33 -4.10 19.52 10.57
CA TRP A 33 -4.10 18.05 10.66
C TRP A 33 -2.70 17.47 10.48
N THR A 34 -1.98 17.93 9.44
CA THR A 34 -0.63 17.45 9.12
C THR A 34 0.35 17.70 10.26
N GLU A 35 0.41 18.92 10.77
CA GLU A 35 1.33 19.25 11.88
C GLU A 35 0.96 18.48 13.15
N ARG A 36 -0.32 18.29 13.45
CA ARG A 36 -0.75 17.51 14.61
C ARG A 36 -0.22 16.08 14.57
N LEU A 37 -0.44 15.37 13.47
CA LEU A 37 0.06 13.99 13.31
C LEU A 37 1.59 13.95 13.33
N LEU A 38 2.26 14.96 12.75
CA LEU A 38 3.71 15.04 12.73
C LEU A 38 4.30 15.16 14.15
N HIS A 39 3.66 15.93 15.03
CA HIS A 39 4.07 16.12 16.44
C HIS A 39 3.67 14.95 17.34
N ALA A 40 2.59 14.23 17.02
CA ALA A 40 2.13 13.07 17.80
C ALA A 40 2.99 11.81 17.62
N ARG A 41 3.96 11.83 16.70
CA ARG A 41 4.93 10.74 16.53
C ARG A 41 5.82 10.58 17.77
N PRO A 42 6.26 9.35 18.09
CA PRO A 42 6.04 8.10 17.36
C PRO A 42 4.74 7.38 17.75
N PHE A 43 4.10 6.73 16.77
CA PHE A 43 2.93 5.87 16.97
C PHE A 43 3.35 4.41 17.21
N ALA A 44 2.80 3.77 18.25
CA ALA A 44 3.13 2.39 18.59
C ALA A 44 2.63 1.36 17.56
N HIS A 45 1.45 1.59 16.98
CA HIS A 45 0.81 0.73 15.98
C HIS A 45 -0.14 1.53 15.10
N LEU A 46 -0.64 0.91 14.03
CA LEU A 46 -1.55 1.55 13.07
C LEU A 46 -2.78 2.13 13.76
N ASP A 47 -3.43 1.39 14.68
CA ASP A 47 -4.62 1.93 15.35
C ASP A 47 -4.35 3.21 16.14
N ALA A 48 -3.16 3.39 16.73
CA ALA A 48 -2.81 4.62 17.43
C ALA A 48 -2.71 5.81 16.45
N LEU A 49 -2.10 5.60 15.28
CA LEU A 49 -2.07 6.59 14.20
C LEU A 49 -3.49 6.94 13.72
N LEU A 50 -4.33 5.93 13.51
CA LEU A 50 -5.69 6.15 13.02
C LEU A 50 -6.59 6.82 14.07
N SER A 51 -6.44 6.50 15.36
CA SER A 51 -7.12 7.20 16.44
C SER A 51 -6.71 8.66 16.53
N GLU A 52 -5.42 8.97 16.41
CA GLU A 52 -4.94 10.36 16.40
C GLU A 52 -5.47 11.12 15.18
N GLN A 53 -5.53 10.48 14.02
CA GLN A 53 -6.10 11.09 12.82
C GLN A 53 -7.59 11.42 13.00
N ASP A 54 -8.36 10.51 13.62
CA ASP A 54 -9.79 10.70 13.82
C ASP A 54 -10.04 11.88 14.78
N ALA A 55 -9.25 11.99 15.85
CA ALA A 55 -9.27 13.15 16.74
C ALA A 55 -8.83 14.44 16.02
N ALA A 56 -7.79 14.38 15.19
CA ALA A 56 -7.34 15.51 14.39
C ALA A 56 -8.41 16.02 13.42
N VAL A 57 -9.16 15.12 12.77
CA VAL A 57 -10.29 15.49 11.89
C VAL A 57 -11.46 16.06 12.70
N ALA A 58 -11.74 15.52 13.89
CA ALA A 58 -12.80 16.04 14.77
C ALA A 58 -12.52 17.48 15.19
N ASP A 59 -11.26 17.81 15.49
CA ASP A 59 -10.86 19.11 16.02
C ASP A 59 -10.61 20.20 14.97
N LEU A 60 -10.67 19.87 13.66
CA LEU A 60 -10.52 20.89 12.62
C LEU A 60 -11.57 22.00 12.79
N THR A 61 -11.14 23.25 12.73
CA THR A 61 -12.06 24.38 12.62
C THR A 61 -12.88 24.29 11.32
N ALA A 62 -13.93 25.08 11.20
CA ALA A 62 -14.72 25.14 9.98
C ALA A 62 -13.84 25.53 8.77
N GLU A 63 -12.98 26.54 8.93
CA GLU A 63 -12.09 27.02 7.87
C GLU A 63 -11.08 25.95 7.42
N GLU A 64 -10.42 25.29 8.37
CA GLU A 64 -9.45 24.23 8.05
C GLU A 64 -10.10 23.01 7.42
N PHE A 65 -11.33 22.69 7.83
CA PHE A 65 -12.14 21.65 7.21
C PHE A 65 -12.48 22.02 5.76
N GLU A 66 -12.98 23.22 5.49
CA GLU A 66 -13.29 23.65 4.11
C GLU A 66 -12.03 23.65 3.23
N ALA A 67 -10.89 24.10 3.76
CA ALA A 67 -9.62 24.05 3.04
C ALA A 67 -9.20 22.61 2.70
N ALA A 68 -9.39 21.67 3.64
CA ALA A 68 -9.13 20.26 3.39
C ALA A 68 -10.03 19.70 2.28
N VAL A 69 -11.34 19.97 2.36
CA VAL A 69 -12.34 19.48 1.39
C VAL A 69 -12.12 20.09 0.00
N ALA A 70 -11.78 21.37 -0.09
CA ALA A 70 -11.56 22.08 -1.35
C ALA A 70 -10.46 21.44 -2.21
N ALA A 71 -9.50 20.75 -1.59
CA ALA A 71 -8.49 20.02 -2.34
C ALA A 71 -9.08 18.78 -3.05
N HIS A 72 -10.17 18.17 -2.58
CA HIS A 72 -10.65 16.91 -3.15
C HIS A 72 -11.25 17.06 -4.56
N PRO A 73 -10.94 16.15 -5.49
CA PRO A 73 -11.60 16.10 -6.79
C PRO A 73 -13.08 15.74 -6.63
N PRO A 74 -13.98 16.32 -7.45
CA PRO A 74 -15.38 15.90 -7.49
C PRO A 74 -15.55 14.42 -7.87
N ILE A 75 -16.61 13.79 -7.38
CA ILE A 75 -16.97 12.42 -7.76
C ILE A 75 -17.33 12.39 -9.26
N GLY A 76 -16.74 11.46 -10.00
CA GLY A 76 -16.87 11.33 -11.46
C GLY A 76 -15.86 12.15 -12.26
N ARG A 77 -14.99 12.92 -11.58
CA ARG A 77 -13.90 13.68 -12.21
C ARG A 77 -12.61 13.50 -11.41
N PRO A 78 -12.01 12.29 -11.43
CA PRO A 78 -10.74 12.07 -10.75
C PRO A 78 -9.66 13.02 -11.29
N ARG A 79 -8.71 13.43 -10.44
CA ARG A 79 -7.64 14.32 -10.90
C ARG A 79 -6.81 13.60 -11.98
N PRO A 80 -6.61 14.19 -13.17
CA PRO A 80 -5.77 13.59 -14.20
C PRO A 80 -4.35 13.33 -13.68
N GLY A 81 -3.86 12.11 -13.86
CA GLY A 81 -2.52 11.73 -13.41
C GLY A 81 -2.37 11.49 -11.90
N ASP A 82 -3.47 11.41 -11.14
CA ASP A 82 -3.49 11.06 -9.71
C ASP A 82 -4.02 9.61 -9.52
N PRO A 83 -3.13 8.60 -9.40
CA PRO A 83 -3.56 7.22 -9.27
C PRO A 83 -4.38 6.94 -8.00
N ALA A 84 -4.22 7.73 -6.94
CA ALA A 84 -4.99 7.58 -5.72
C ALA A 84 -6.44 7.99 -5.96
N SER A 85 -6.66 9.15 -6.59
CA SER A 85 -7.99 9.62 -6.98
C SER A 85 -8.68 8.65 -7.95
N THR A 86 -7.97 8.12 -8.95
CA THR A 86 -8.53 7.16 -9.90
C THR A 86 -8.95 5.86 -9.21
N ARG A 87 -8.10 5.29 -8.33
CA ARG A 87 -8.42 4.06 -7.58
C ARG A 87 -9.61 4.25 -6.64
N GLU A 88 -9.65 5.37 -5.92
CA GLU A 88 -10.70 5.65 -4.94
C GLU A 88 -12.09 5.75 -5.59
N GLN A 89 -12.16 6.25 -6.83
CA GLN A 89 -13.39 6.38 -7.61
C GLN A 89 -13.58 5.25 -8.64
N GLY A 90 -12.91 4.10 -8.46
CA GLY A 90 -12.89 3.01 -9.44
C GLY A 90 -14.26 2.41 -9.78
N GLY A 91 -15.26 2.54 -8.89
CA GLY A 91 -16.64 2.13 -9.18
C GLY A 91 -17.35 2.93 -10.27
N LEU A 92 -16.70 3.97 -10.81
CA LEU A 92 -17.14 4.75 -11.96
C LEU A 92 -16.37 4.41 -13.24
N ALA A 93 -15.52 3.38 -13.25
CA ALA A 93 -14.76 2.99 -14.44
C ALA A 93 -15.71 2.66 -15.61
N ASP A 94 -16.75 1.87 -15.33
CA ASP A 94 -17.72 1.39 -16.33
C ASP A 94 -19.03 2.20 -16.36
N ALA A 95 -19.06 3.37 -15.70
CA ALA A 95 -20.25 4.23 -15.68
C ALA A 95 -20.56 4.77 -17.09
N ASP A 96 -21.82 4.65 -17.50
CA ASP A 96 -22.33 5.19 -18.77
C ASP A 96 -22.43 6.73 -18.76
N ASP A 97 -22.64 7.30 -19.95
CA ASP A 97 -22.71 8.75 -20.12
C ASP A 97 -23.88 9.38 -19.35
N GLN A 98 -24.98 8.64 -19.16
CA GLN A 98 -26.14 9.12 -18.42
C GLN A 98 -25.81 9.28 -16.93
N LEU A 99 -25.21 8.28 -16.30
CA LEU A 99 -24.79 8.32 -14.90
C LEU A 99 -23.71 9.38 -14.68
N ARG A 100 -22.78 9.56 -15.62
CA ARG A 100 -21.76 10.61 -15.55
C ARG A 100 -22.36 12.01 -15.64
N ALA A 101 -23.31 12.23 -16.55
CA ALA A 101 -24.01 13.51 -16.68
C ALA A 101 -24.84 13.82 -15.43
N GLU A 102 -25.51 12.82 -14.88
CA GLU A 102 -26.29 12.98 -13.64
C GLU A 102 -25.41 13.30 -12.43
N LEU A 103 -24.30 12.58 -12.25
CA LEU A 103 -23.35 12.89 -11.18
C LEU A 103 -22.77 14.31 -11.33
N LEU A 104 -22.51 14.75 -12.55
CA LEU A 104 -22.04 16.12 -12.79
C LEU A 104 -23.06 17.14 -12.31
N ASP A 105 -24.31 17.02 -12.74
CA ASP A 105 -25.40 17.92 -12.35
C ASP A 105 -25.57 17.97 -10.82
N LEU A 106 -25.67 16.79 -10.19
CA LEU A 106 -25.79 16.69 -8.74
C LEU A 106 -24.60 17.29 -7.98
N ASN A 107 -23.37 17.16 -8.49
CA ASN A 107 -22.20 17.80 -7.87
C ASN A 107 -22.27 19.33 -7.97
N LEU A 108 -22.76 19.87 -9.08
CA LEU A 108 -22.96 21.32 -9.24
C LEU A 108 -24.02 21.82 -8.27
N THR A 109 -25.18 21.17 -8.20
CA THR A 109 -26.26 21.51 -7.25
C THR A 109 -25.79 21.43 -5.80
N TYR A 110 -25.02 20.38 -5.45
CA TYR A 110 -24.48 20.24 -4.11
C TYR A 110 -23.54 21.39 -3.76
N ARG A 111 -22.64 21.76 -4.67
CA ARG A 111 -21.70 22.86 -4.46
C ARG A 111 -22.42 24.20 -4.34
N GLU A 112 -23.45 24.44 -5.13
CA GLU A 112 -24.29 25.65 -5.02
C GLU A 112 -24.98 25.74 -3.67
N ARG A 113 -25.53 24.62 -3.16
CA ARG A 113 -26.26 24.59 -1.89
C ARG A 113 -25.35 24.69 -0.67
N PHE A 114 -24.23 23.98 -0.66
CA PHE A 114 -23.40 23.80 0.54
C PHE A 114 -22.07 24.55 0.49
N GLY A 115 -21.72 25.18 -0.64
CA GLY A 115 -20.50 25.97 -0.81
C GLY A 115 -19.21 25.15 -0.87
N ARG A 116 -19.30 23.81 -0.96
CA ARG A 116 -18.14 22.90 -0.92
C ARG A 116 -18.29 21.74 -1.90
N THR A 117 -17.17 21.11 -2.25
CA THR A 117 -17.18 19.87 -3.04
C THR A 117 -17.89 18.76 -2.27
N PHE A 118 -18.70 17.95 -2.96
CA PHE A 118 -19.27 16.75 -2.37
C PHE A 118 -18.18 15.75 -1.99
N LEU A 119 -18.11 15.40 -0.71
CA LEU A 119 -17.12 14.46 -0.20
C LEU A 119 -17.79 13.15 0.22
N LEU A 120 -17.28 12.03 -0.29
CA LEU A 120 -17.73 10.68 0.01
C LEU A 120 -16.53 9.73 -0.04
N CYS A 121 -16.40 8.83 0.93
CA CYS A 121 -15.47 7.72 0.83
C CYS A 121 -15.94 6.74 -0.25
N ALA A 122 -15.46 6.96 -1.48
CA ALA A 122 -15.92 6.25 -2.68
C ALA A 122 -15.39 4.81 -2.82
N THR A 123 -14.36 4.45 -2.06
CA THR A 123 -13.70 3.14 -2.19
C THR A 123 -14.68 2.00 -1.90
N GLY A 124 -14.83 1.09 -2.86
CA GLY A 124 -15.73 -0.07 -2.77
C GLY A 124 -17.21 0.23 -3.10
N LEU A 125 -17.57 1.46 -3.45
CA LEU A 125 -18.92 1.81 -3.90
C LEU A 125 -19.02 1.73 -5.43
N SER A 126 -20.19 1.34 -5.94
CA SER A 126 -20.53 1.50 -7.35
C SER A 126 -20.91 2.95 -7.66
N GLY A 127 -20.88 3.34 -8.94
CA GLY A 127 -21.29 4.67 -9.37
C GLY A 127 -22.71 5.05 -8.96
N GLU A 128 -23.65 4.11 -9.03
CA GLU A 128 -25.05 4.31 -8.62
C GLU A 128 -25.16 4.57 -7.13
N ARG A 129 -24.41 3.83 -6.30
CA ARG A 129 -24.37 4.08 -4.86
C ARG A 129 -23.80 5.45 -4.52
N MET A 130 -22.79 5.91 -5.26
CA MET A 130 -22.25 7.27 -5.10
C MET A 130 -23.29 8.34 -5.47
N ARG A 131 -24.00 8.15 -6.59
CA ARG A 131 -25.09 9.03 -7.02
C ARG A 131 -26.22 9.07 -5.99
N ASP A 132 -26.66 7.91 -5.52
CA ASP A 132 -27.78 7.81 -4.58
C ASP A 132 -27.42 8.46 -3.23
N ALA A 133 -26.19 8.28 -2.77
CA ALA A 133 -25.67 8.96 -1.59
C ALA A 133 -25.65 10.49 -1.75
N LEU A 134 -25.21 10.99 -2.92
CA LEU A 134 -25.22 12.41 -3.24
C LEU A 134 -26.64 12.97 -3.28
N ARG A 135 -27.58 12.29 -3.94
CA ARG A 135 -28.99 12.68 -4.01
C ARG A 135 -29.63 12.74 -2.62
N ALA A 136 -29.41 11.73 -1.79
CA ALA A 136 -29.96 11.71 -0.43
C ALA A 136 -29.42 12.88 0.43
N ARG A 137 -28.14 13.21 0.28
CA ARG A 137 -27.46 14.26 1.05
C ARG A 137 -27.85 15.68 0.64
N LEU A 138 -28.33 15.88 -0.59
CA LEU A 138 -28.90 17.17 -1.02
C LEU A 138 -30.09 17.61 -0.15
N ALA A 139 -30.81 16.69 0.48
CA ALA A 139 -31.94 17.03 1.35
C ALA A 139 -31.51 17.41 2.78
N HIS A 140 -30.25 17.28 3.15
CA HIS A 140 -29.78 17.57 4.50
C HIS A 140 -29.77 19.07 4.82
N GLU A 141 -29.95 19.36 6.11
CA GLU A 141 -29.61 20.65 6.69
C GLU A 141 -28.10 20.89 6.65
N PRO A 142 -27.61 22.12 6.42
CA PRO A 142 -26.18 22.40 6.24
C PRO A 142 -25.29 21.90 7.38
N ALA A 143 -25.72 22.02 8.64
CA ALA A 143 -24.95 21.56 9.80
C ALA A 143 -24.82 20.03 9.84
N ARG A 144 -25.90 19.31 9.52
CA ARG A 144 -25.91 17.85 9.42
C ARG A 144 -24.98 17.40 8.28
N GLU A 145 -25.06 18.07 7.14
CA GLU A 145 -24.23 17.72 5.99
C GLU A 145 -22.73 17.96 6.25
N ALA A 146 -22.38 19.06 6.93
CA ALA A 146 -21.01 19.30 7.35
C ALA A 146 -20.48 18.19 8.29
N ALA A 147 -21.30 17.71 9.23
CA ALA A 147 -20.93 16.60 10.11
C ALA A 147 -20.74 15.29 9.33
N VAL A 148 -21.61 14.98 8.37
CA VAL A 148 -21.48 13.80 7.50
C VAL A 148 -20.20 13.90 6.66
N ALA A 149 -19.97 15.03 5.99
CA ALA A 149 -18.79 15.25 5.16
C ALA A 149 -17.48 15.14 5.98
N ARG A 150 -17.47 15.60 7.22
CA ARG A 150 -16.33 15.41 8.13
C ARG A 150 -16.08 13.93 8.45
N GLY A 151 -17.14 13.16 8.68
CA GLY A 151 -17.04 11.70 8.81
C GLY A 151 -16.46 11.04 7.55
N GLU A 152 -16.86 11.49 6.36
CA GLU A 152 -16.30 11.00 5.09
C GLU A 152 -14.82 11.34 4.94
N LEU A 153 -14.40 12.56 5.30
CA LEU A 153 -12.99 12.95 5.31
C LEU A 153 -12.16 12.02 6.21
N GLY A 154 -12.68 11.72 7.41
CA GLY A 154 -12.04 10.76 8.31
C GLY A 154 -11.86 9.39 7.68
N ARG A 155 -12.89 8.84 7.04
CA ARG A 155 -12.81 7.54 6.34
C ARG A 155 -11.79 7.54 5.20
N ILE A 156 -11.75 8.60 4.40
CA ILE A 156 -10.77 8.76 3.31
C ILE A 156 -9.35 8.82 3.87
N ASN A 157 -9.13 9.63 4.90
CA ASN A 157 -7.83 9.76 5.55
C ASN A 157 -7.37 8.42 6.14
N ARG A 158 -8.26 7.67 6.80
CA ARG A 158 -7.95 6.32 7.30
C ARG A 158 -7.45 5.41 6.19
N LEU A 159 -8.16 5.30 5.06
CA LEU A 159 -7.73 4.47 3.92
C LEU A 159 -6.37 4.88 3.34
N ARG A 160 -6.11 6.19 3.27
CA ARG A 160 -4.85 6.73 2.77
C ARG A 160 -3.71 6.53 3.76
N LEU A 161 -3.94 6.77 5.04
CA LEU A 161 -2.96 6.52 6.11
C LEU A 161 -2.66 5.04 6.27
N THR A 162 -3.66 4.17 6.21
CA THR A 162 -3.46 2.72 6.20
C THR A 162 -2.52 2.34 5.07
N ARG A 163 -2.73 2.80 3.83
CA ARG A 163 -1.79 2.55 2.72
C ARG A 163 -0.39 3.15 2.95
N LEU A 164 -0.30 4.33 3.56
CA LEU A 164 0.99 4.95 3.88
C LEU A 164 1.75 4.21 4.98
N ALA A 165 1.04 3.71 5.99
CA ALA A 165 1.58 3.04 7.16
C ALA A 165 1.77 1.52 6.95
N GLU A 166 0.99 0.93 6.06
CA GLU A 166 1.10 -0.42 5.51
C GLU A 166 1.77 -0.31 4.15
N SER A 167 3.04 0.07 4.13
CA SER A 167 3.80 -0.09 2.89
C SER A 167 4.42 -1.46 2.86
N GLU A 168 3.96 -2.23 1.89
CA GLU A 168 4.36 -3.60 1.63
C GLU A 168 5.85 -3.68 1.35
N VAL A 169 6.58 -4.39 2.21
CA VAL A 169 7.90 -4.88 1.84
C VAL A 169 7.69 -6.01 0.84
N THR A 170 8.09 -5.81 -0.41
CA THR A 170 7.94 -6.85 -1.44
C THR A 170 9.23 -7.61 -1.61
N VAL A 171 9.11 -8.91 -1.93
CA VAL A 171 10.24 -9.78 -2.20
C VAL A 171 10.03 -10.42 -3.57
N SER A 172 11.02 -10.33 -4.43
CA SER A 172 11.07 -11.03 -5.72
C SER A 172 12.39 -11.76 -5.84
N THR A 173 12.43 -12.78 -6.71
CA THR A 173 13.65 -13.52 -6.99
C THR A 173 13.76 -13.89 -8.47
N HIS A 174 14.98 -14.25 -8.85
CA HIS A 174 15.34 -14.75 -10.17
C HIS A 174 16.45 -15.78 -9.98
N VAL A 175 16.28 -16.96 -10.57
CA VAL A 175 17.28 -18.04 -10.50
C VAL A 175 17.88 -18.24 -11.88
N LEU A 176 19.19 -18.04 -11.97
CA LEU A 176 19.96 -18.25 -13.20
C LEU A 176 20.93 -19.42 -13.01
N ASP A 177 20.83 -20.42 -13.87
CA ASP A 177 21.82 -21.49 -13.94
C ASP A 177 23.02 -21.02 -14.76
N THR A 178 24.11 -20.72 -14.06
CA THR A 178 25.34 -20.20 -14.66
C THR A 178 26.18 -21.28 -15.33
N SER A 179 25.93 -22.56 -15.03
CA SER A 179 26.61 -23.67 -15.71
C SER A 179 26.08 -23.90 -17.12
N LEU A 180 24.80 -23.58 -17.35
CA LEU A 180 24.12 -23.69 -18.64
C LEU A 180 23.82 -22.34 -19.29
N GLY A 181 24.07 -21.23 -18.60
CA GLY A 181 23.80 -19.87 -19.08
C GLY A 181 22.32 -19.60 -19.33
N ARG A 182 21.41 -20.22 -18.57
CA ARG A 182 19.95 -20.13 -18.81
C ARG A 182 19.14 -19.94 -17.52
N PRO A 183 17.92 -19.39 -17.60
CA PRO A 183 17.05 -19.32 -16.44
C PRO A 183 16.68 -20.70 -15.88
N ALA A 184 16.64 -20.83 -14.56
CA ALA A 184 16.27 -22.06 -13.89
C ALA A 184 14.76 -22.07 -13.60
N ALA A 185 13.98 -22.63 -14.52
CA ALA A 185 12.54 -22.72 -14.39
C ALA A 185 12.08 -23.85 -13.43
N GLY A 186 10.95 -23.61 -12.76
CA GLY A 186 10.25 -24.58 -11.90
C GLY A 186 10.85 -24.80 -10.51
N ILE A 187 11.85 -24.00 -10.10
CA ILE A 187 12.43 -24.05 -8.74
C ILE A 187 11.37 -23.65 -7.73
N ALA A 188 11.08 -24.51 -6.76
CA ALA A 188 10.20 -24.15 -5.65
C ALA A 188 10.94 -23.22 -4.69
N VAL A 189 10.28 -22.13 -4.32
CA VAL A 189 10.80 -21.11 -3.41
C VAL A 189 9.82 -20.92 -2.27
N ARG A 190 10.30 -21.01 -1.03
CA ARG A 190 9.53 -20.73 0.18
C ARG A 190 10.03 -19.47 0.84
N LEU A 191 9.10 -18.66 1.34
CA LEU A 191 9.33 -17.43 2.07
C LEU A 191 8.89 -17.60 3.53
N ALA A 192 9.80 -17.31 4.46
CA ALA A 192 9.52 -17.24 5.89
C ALA A 192 9.96 -15.88 6.46
N VAL A 193 9.36 -15.47 7.58
CA VAL A 193 9.66 -14.19 8.25
C VAL A 193 9.94 -14.39 9.75
N ARG A 194 10.72 -13.49 10.32
CA ARG A 194 10.88 -13.30 11.77
C ARG A 194 10.36 -11.92 12.16
N ASP A 195 9.57 -11.85 13.22
CA ASP A 195 8.92 -10.63 13.72
C ASP A 195 9.54 -10.22 15.07
N ALA A 196 9.75 -8.92 15.31
CA ALA A 196 10.28 -8.42 16.58
C ALA A 196 9.27 -8.42 17.73
N ARG A 197 7.96 -8.46 17.46
CA ARG A 197 6.90 -8.25 18.46
C ARG A 197 6.59 -9.47 19.31
N ARG A 198 7.00 -10.65 18.88
CA ARG A 198 6.92 -11.87 19.68
C ARG A 198 8.32 -12.11 20.21
N GLY A 199 8.50 -12.10 21.53
CA GLY A 199 9.77 -12.40 22.21
C GLY A 199 10.39 -13.78 21.91
N ASP A 200 9.89 -14.50 20.90
CA ASP A 200 10.45 -15.71 20.34
C ASP A 200 11.51 -15.33 19.30
N ALA A 201 12.71 -15.00 19.78
CA ALA A 201 13.83 -14.63 18.93
C ALA A 201 14.25 -15.72 17.91
N GLU A 202 13.69 -16.93 17.93
CA GLU A 202 14.20 -18.09 17.17
C GLU A 202 13.25 -18.68 16.11
N GLY A 203 11.95 -18.36 16.10
CA GLY A 203 10.98 -19.02 15.21
C GLY A 203 10.84 -18.39 13.82
N TRP A 204 11.27 -19.08 12.76
CA TRP A 204 10.90 -18.72 11.38
C TRP A 204 9.44 -19.09 11.10
N ARG A 205 8.59 -18.10 10.77
CA ARG A 205 7.18 -18.34 10.40
C ARG A 205 7.04 -18.46 8.88
N PRO A 206 6.46 -19.55 8.35
CA PRO A 206 6.08 -19.63 6.94
C PRO A 206 5.15 -18.48 6.56
N HIS A 207 5.43 -17.84 5.43
CA HIS A 207 4.71 -16.65 4.98
C HIS A 207 4.20 -16.76 3.54
N GLY A 208 4.93 -17.44 2.65
CA GLY A 208 4.47 -17.70 1.30
C GLY A 208 5.33 -18.70 0.57
N GLU A 209 4.89 -19.12 -0.62
CA GLU A 209 5.64 -20.00 -1.50
C GLU A 209 5.26 -19.75 -2.97
N GLY A 210 6.12 -20.21 -3.88
CA GLY A 210 5.90 -20.12 -5.32
C GLY A 210 6.91 -20.95 -6.10
N ARG A 211 6.86 -20.84 -7.43
CA ARG A 211 7.82 -21.48 -8.33
C ARG A 211 8.33 -20.49 -9.36
N THR A 212 9.59 -20.63 -9.76
CA THR A 212 10.15 -19.84 -10.85
C THR A 212 9.47 -20.16 -12.18
N ASP A 213 9.17 -19.13 -12.96
CA ASP A 213 8.59 -19.22 -14.30
C ASP A 213 9.63 -19.64 -15.37
N ALA A 214 9.24 -19.58 -16.64
CA ALA A 214 10.11 -19.92 -17.77
C ALA A 214 11.36 -19.03 -17.88
N ASP A 215 11.27 -17.79 -17.37
CA ASP A 215 12.37 -16.83 -17.29
C ASP A 215 13.11 -16.93 -15.95
N GLY A 216 12.87 -18.01 -15.17
CA GLY A 216 13.52 -18.25 -13.89
C GLY A 216 13.09 -17.29 -12.78
N ARG A 217 12.04 -16.49 -12.98
CA ARG A 217 11.59 -15.43 -12.07
C ARG A 217 10.44 -15.88 -11.19
N LEU A 218 10.37 -15.30 -10.01
CA LEU A 218 9.19 -15.35 -9.14
C LEU A 218 8.92 -13.95 -8.62
N ALA A 219 7.91 -13.30 -9.21
CA ALA A 219 7.51 -11.93 -8.90
C ALA A 219 6.38 -11.84 -7.86
N THR A 220 5.71 -12.96 -7.54
CA THR A 220 4.41 -12.98 -6.85
C THR A 220 4.48 -13.55 -5.43
N LEU A 221 5.58 -13.34 -4.70
CA LEU A 221 5.59 -13.66 -3.27
C LEU A 221 4.73 -12.64 -2.49
N PRO A 222 4.03 -13.07 -1.42
CA PRO A 222 3.22 -12.16 -0.62
C PRO A 222 4.10 -11.11 0.06
N ALA A 223 3.60 -9.88 0.11
CA ALA A 223 4.23 -8.79 0.85
C ALA A 223 4.49 -9.17 2.31
N LEU A 224 5.64 -8.74 2.85
CA LEU A 224 5.98 -9.04 4.24
C LEU A 224 5.13 -8.19 5.20
N PRO A 225 4.79 -8.74 6.38
CA PRO A 225 4.05 -7.98 7.39
C PRO A 225 4.92 -6.85 7.98
N GLY A 226 4.30 -5.73 8.37
CA GLY A 226 4.99 -4.54 8.89
C GLY A 226 5.76 -4.70 10.22
N GLY A 227 5.81 -5.90 10.80
CA GLY A 227 6.64 -6.26 11.96
C GLY A 227 7.84 -7.15 11.62
N ALA A 228 7.99 -7.57 10.37
CA ALA A 228 9.11 -8.42 9.95
C ALA A 228 10.45 -7.68 10.11
N VAL A 229 11.38 -8.29 10.83
CA VAL A 229 12.77 -7.80 10.99
C VAL A 229 13.76 -8.58 10.14
N ALA A 230 13.41 -9.80 9.73
CA ALA A 230 14.18 -10.60 8.79
C ALA A 230 13.25 -11.48 7.96
N ALA A 231 13.70 -11.80 6.75
CA ALA A 231 13.05 -12.73 5.85
C ALA A 231 14.04 -13.81 5.39
N ARG A 232 13.50 -14.96 5.01
CA ARG A 232 14.24 -16.11 4.53
C ARG A 232 13.61 -16.66 3.27
N LEU A 233 14.42 -16.78 2.22
CA LEU A 233 14.07 -17.54 1.02
C LEU A 233 14.77 -18.90 1.06
N THR A 234 14.03 -19.97 0.83
CA THR A 234 14.57 -21.32 0.68
C THR A 234 14.23 -21.83 -0.72
N PHE A 235 15.27 -22.15 -1.49
CA PHE A 235 15.20 -22.60 -2.88
C PHE A 235 15.45 -24.11 -2.92
N ALA A 236 14.46 -24.88 -3.36
CA ALA A 236 14.60 -26.33 -3.56
C ALA A 236 15.27 -26.59 -4.91
N VAL A 237 16.60 -26.59 -4.94
CA VAL A 237 17.40 -26.68 -6.17
C VAL A 237 17.70 -28.13 -6.58
N GLU A 238 17.65 -29.09 -5.67
CA GLU A 238 17.93 -30.51 -5.97
C GLU A 238 17.11 -31.03 -7.15
N PRO A 239 15.77 -30.88 -7.21
CA PRO A 239 14.98 -31.45 -8.31
C PRO A 239 15.29 -30.84 -9.68
N TYR A 240 15.94 -29.68 -9.71
CA TYR A 240 16.42 -29.05 -10.93
C TYR A 240 17.81 -29.56 -11.32
N LEU A 241 18.74 -29.63 -10.36
CA LEU A 241 20.13 -30.06 -10.60
C LEU A 241 20.24 -31.55 -10.95
N THR A 242 19.33 -32.39 -10.45
CA THR A 242 19.32 -33.83 -10.71
C THR A 242 18.45 -34.22 -11.91
N ARG A 243 17.87 -33.24 -12.60
CA ARG A 243 16.97 -33.47 -13.74
C ARG A 243 17.74 -34.09 -14.90
N GLY A 244 17.64 -35.41 -15.05
CA GLY A 244 18.31 -36.17 -16.12
C GLY A 244 19.38 -37.17 -15.65
N GLY A 245 19.53 -37.42 -14.35
CA GLY A 245 20.45 -38.42 -13.80
C GLY A 245 20.02 -39.01 -12.46
N THR A 246 20.79 -39.97 -11.94
CA THR A 246 20.50 -40.71 -10.69
C THR A 246 21.38 -40.29 -9.49
N GLY A 247 22.05 -39.14 -9.58
CA GLY A 247 22.92 -38.62 -8.52
C GLY A 247 22.22 -37.62 -7.59
N ALA A 248 22.73 -37.46 -6.37
CA ALA A 248 22.32 -36.40 -5.45
C ALA A 248 22.97 -35.06 -5.83
N ALA A 249 22.26 -33.96 -5.67
CA ALA A 249 22.85 -32.63 -5.83
C ALA A 249 23.80 -32.33 -4.67
N PHE A 250 24.96 -31.73 -4.95
CA PHE A 250 25.88 -31.31 -3.88
C PHE A 250 25.22 -30.31 -2.92
N PHE A 251 24.43 -29.38 -3.48
CA PHE A 251 23.53 -28.52 -2.71
C PHE A 251 22.08 -28.97 -2.94
N PRO A 252 21.42 -29.58 -1.95
CA PRO A 252 20.03 -30.00 -2.11
C PRO A 252 19.06 -28.80 -2.04
N GLU A 253 19.41 -27.78 -1.25
CA GLU A 253 18.71 -26.51 -1.15
C GLU A 253 19.69 -25.34 -0.97
N ALA A 254 19.25 -24.14 -1.33
CA ALA A 254 19.94 -22.90 -0.99
C ALA A 254 19.02 -22.05 -0.11
N THR A 255 19.53 -21.51 0.99
CA THR A 255 18.77 -20.66 1.91
C THR A 255 19.44 -19.31 2.06
N VAL A 256 18.66 -18.24 1.91
CA VAL A 256 19.12 -16.84 2.01
C VAL A 256 18.32 -16.14 3.08
N VAL A 257 19.02 -15.61 4.09
CA VAL A 257 18.43 -14.78 5.15
C VAL A 257 18.87 -13.35 4.95
N PHE A 258 17.94 -12.40 5.02
CA PHE A 258 18.24 -10.98 4.90
C PHE A 258 17.43 -10.15 5.91
N ALA A 259 18.03 -9.04 6.34
CA ALA A 259 17.38 -8.06 7.19
C ALA A 259 16.31 -7.31 6.40
N VAL A 260 15.16 -7.14 7.03
CA VAL A 260 14.02 -6.43 6.44
C VAL A 260 13.98 -5.02 6.99
N THR A 261 14.03 -4.07 6.07
CA THR A 261 13.78 -2.66 6.30
C THR A 261 12.40 -2.37 5.73
N VAL A 262 11.56 -1.74 6.53
CA VAL A 262 10.18 -1.41 6.14
C VAL A 262 10.20 -0.47 4.93
N GLY A 263 9.32 -0.70 3.96
CA GLY A 263 9.22 0.12 2.75
C GLY A 263 10.13 -0.27 1.59
N GLU A 264 11.08 -1.16 1.84
CA GLU A 264 12.02 -1.59 0.81
C GLU A 264 11.42 -2.64 -0.11
N ARG A 265 11.91 -2.64 -1.35
CA ARG A 265 11.65 -3.72 -2.31
C ARG A 265 12.91 -4.55 -2.42
N TYR A 266 12.78 -5.85 -2.19
CA TYR A 266 13.91 -6.78 -2.22
C TYR A 266 13.84 -7.61 -3.50
N HIS A 267 14.82 -7.45 -4.37
CA HIS A 267 15.11 -8.42 -5.40
C HIS A 267 16.30 -9.26 -4.95
N ILE A 268 16.12 -10.56 -4.73
CA ILE A 268 17.17 -11.48 -4.23
C ILE A 268 17.42 -12.56 -5.27
N PRO A 269 18.33 -12.35 -6.25
CA PRO A 269 18.67 -13.36 -7.24
C PRO A 269 19.52 -14.49 -6.65
N LEU A 270 19.42 -15.66 -7.27
CA LEU A 270 20.29 -16.82 -7.04
C LEU A 270 21.00 -17.18 -8.35
N LEU A 271 22.32 -17.00 -8.38
CA LEU A 271 23.17 -17.51 -9.45
C LEU A 271 23.60 -18.91 -9.04
N LEU A 272 23.05 -19.93 -9.70
CA LEU A 272 23.19 -21.33 -9.35
C LEU A 272 24.21 -22.01 -10.26
N ASN A 273 25.04 -22.86 -9.66
CA ASN A 273 25.92 -23.84 -10.30
C ASN A 273 25.85 -25.14 -9.48
N PRO A 274 26.04 -26.33 -10.08
CA PRO A 274 26.03 -27.60 -9.34
C PRO A 274 26.96 -27.66 -8.10
N PHE A 275 28.05 -26.90 -8.10
CA PHE A 275 29.06 -26.90 -7.03
C PHE A 275 29.29 -25.52 -6.41
N GLY A 276 28.44 -24.55 -6.69
CA GLY A 276 28.51 -23.23 -6.08
C GLY A 276 27.26 -22.40 -6.34
N TYR A 277 26.99 -21.43 -5.49
CA TYR A 277 25.98 -20.43 -5.79
C TYR A 277 26.37 -19.09 -5.20
N SER A 278 25.84 -18.02 -5.77
CA SER A 278 25.98 -16.67 -5.23
C SER A 278 24.63 -15.95 -5.22
N VAL A 279 24.49 -15.03 -4.26
CA VAL A 279 23.28 -14.24 -4.02
C VAL A 279 23.70 -12.81 -3.76
N TYR A 280 22.85 -11.86 -4.13
CA TYR A 280 23.08 -10.44 -3.91
C TYR A 280 21.75 -9.69 -3.79
N ARG A 281 21.80 -8.44 -3.31
CA ARG A 281 20.64 -7.54 -3.33
C ARG A 281 20.58 -6.83 -4.68
N GLY A 282 19.59 -7.17 -5.50
CA GLY A 282 19.23 -6.43 -6.70
C GLY A 282 18.36 -5.20 -6.40
N SER A 283 18.23 -4.32 -7.39
CA SER A 283 17.38 -3.12 -7.37
C SER A 283 15.99 -3.37 -7.96
#